data_AF-A0A7C3BS11-F1
#
_entry.id   AF-A0A7C3BS11-F1
#
_cell.length_a   1.000
_cell.length_b   1.000
_cell.length_c   1.000
_cell.angle_alpha   90.00
_cell.angle_beta   90.00
_cell.angle_gamma   90.00
#
_symmetry.space_group_name_H-M   'P 1'
#
loop_
_entity.id
_entity.type
_entity.pdbx_description
1 polymer ?
#
loop_
_entity_poly.entity_id
_entity_poly.type
_entity_poly.pdbx_seq_one_letter_code
_entity_poly.pdbx_strand_id
1 'polypeptide(L)' 'MLVQHIVFETNPVRYRIERLYSESENEFYADSLPAALQKQRYGSELQAFVIMFYFELRVTEEKILNLLQAAGNVISAG' A
#
# COMPACT_ATOMS: atom_id res chain seq x y z
N MET A 1 16.38 -17.38 -28.97
CA MET A 1 15.59 -16.12 -28.83
C MET A 1 15.10 -16.05 -27.40
N LEU A 2 15.37 -14.95 -26.70
CA LEU A 2 14.96 -14.76 -25.31
C LEU A 2 13.74 -13.83 -25.32
N VAL A 3 12.61 -14.30 -24.80
CA VAL A 3 11.42 -13.46 -24.61
C VAL A 3 11.44 -13.00 -23.15
N GLN A 4 11.39 -11.70 -22.92
CA GLN A 4 11.33 -11.11 -21.59
C GLN A 4 9.91 -10.62 -21.30
N HIS A 5 9.48 -10.83 -20.07
CA HIS A 5 8.17 -10.39 -19.57
C HIS A 5 8.37 -9.62 -18.26
N ILE A 6 7.47 -8.66 -18.01
CA ILE A 6 7.34 -7.97 -16.73
C ILE A 6 5.94 -8.33 -16.20
N VAL A 7 5.88 -8.73 -14.93
CA VAL A 7 4.65 -9.06 -14.23
C VAL A 7 4.49 -8.09 -13.07
N PHE A 8 3.34 -7.42 -13.01
CA PHE A 8 2.95 -6.60 -11.86
C PHE A 8 1.92 -7.38 -11.05
N GLU A 9 2.29 -7.76 -9.83
CA GLU A 9 1.40 -8.45 -8.90
C GLU A 9 1.22 -7.61 -7.64
N THR A 10 -0.03 -7.33 -7.28
CA THR A 10 -0.35 -6.69 -6.01
C THR A 10 -0.44 -7.79 -4.94
N ASN A 11 0.38 -7.68 -3.88
CA ASN A 11 0.28 -8.55 -2.71
C ASN A 11 -0.33 -7.77 -1.53
N PRO A 12 -1.66 -7.77 -1.37
CA PRO A 12 -2.30 -7.08 -0.26
C PRO A 12 -2.03 -7.83 1.04
N VAL A 13 -1.07 -7.34 1.84
CA VAL A 13 -0.92 -7.80 3.23
C VAL A 13 -2.11 -7.26 4.03
N ARG A 14 -3.11 -8.10 4.27
CA ARG A 14 -4.25 -7.76 5.11
C ARG A 14 -3.90 -8.00 6.58
N TYR A 15 -3.68 -6.91 7.31
CA TYR A 15 -3.60 -6.99 8.77
C TYR A 15 -5.01 -7.11 9.33
N ARG A 16 -5.34 -8.28 9.92
CA ARG A 16 -6.56 -8.44 10.69
C ARG A 16 -6.30 -7.87 12.08
N ILE A 17 -6.84 -6.68 12.33
CA ILE A 17 -6.85 -6.09 13.67
C ILE A 17 -8.03 -6.70 14.41
N GLU A 18 -7.77 -7.44 15.49
CA GLU A 18 -8.84 -7.94 16.33
C GLU A 18 -9.50 -6.78 17.08
N ARG A 19 -10.83 -6.76 17.05
CA ARG A 19 -11.66 -5.80 17.77
C ARG A 19 -12.46 -6.56 18.81
N LEU A 20 -12.25 -6.23 20.07
CA LEU A 20 -13.01 -6.75 21.20
C LEU A 20 -13.99 -5.66 21.65
N TYR A 21 -15.24 -6.05 21.89
CA TYR A 21 -16.26 -5.16 22.41
C TYR A 21 -16.41 -5.41 23.91
N SER A 22 -16.39 -4.34 24.71
CA SER A 22 -16.70 -4.40 26.14
C SER A 22 -18.11 -3.90 26.37
N GLU A 23 -19.02 -4.80 26.75
CA GLU A 23 -20.41 -4.44 27.07
C GLU A 23 -20.52 -3.52 28.30
N SER A 24 -19.60 -3.65 29.27
CA SER A 24 -19.65 -2.85 30.50
C SER A 24 -19.22 -1.40 30.31
N GLU A 25 -18.29 -1.16 29.37
CA GLU A 25 -17.79 0.19 29.03
C GLU A 25 -18.50 0.76 27.79
N ASN A 26 -19.27 -0.06 27.07
CA ASN A 26 -19.88 0.27 25.78
C ASN A 26 -18.86 0.77 24.73
N GLU A 27 -17.64 0.21 24.76
CA GLU A 27 -16.49 0.66 23.97
C GLU A 27 -15.86 -0.49 23.17
N PHE A 28 -15.24 -0.16 22.04
CA PHE A 28 -14.48 -1.10 21.21
C PHE A 28 -12.98 -0.92 21.44
N TYR A 29 -12.30 -2.01 21.78
CA TYR A 29 -10.85 -2.08 21.90
C TYR A 29 -10.30 -2.76 20.66
N ALA A 30 -9.52 -2.02 19.88
CA ALA A 30 -8.77 -2.56 18.76
C ALA A 30 -7.30 -2.64 19.15
N ASP A 31 -6.64 -3.75 18.80
CA ASP A 31 -5.18 -3.79 18.93
C ASP A 31 -4.54 -2.77 17.98
N SER A 32 -3.40 -2.23 18.38
CA SER A 32 -2.66 -1.28 17.55
C SER A 32 -1.92 -2.01 16.43
N LEU A 33 -1.79 -1.39 15.26
CA LEU A 33 -0.86 -1.89 14.25
C LEU A 33 0.56 -2.01 14.85
N PRO A 34 1.37 -3.00 14.46
CA PRO A 34 2.77 -3.05 14.87
C PRO A 34 3.46 -1.70 14.67
N ALA A 35 4.29 -1.27 15.62
CA ALA A 35 4.90 0.07 15.61
C ALA A 35 5.63 0.43 14.30
N ALA A 36 6.21 -0.57 13.62
CA ALA A 36 6.86 -0.42 12.32
C ALA A 36 5.90 0.00 11.19
N LEU A 37 4.62 -0.35 11.29
CA LEU A 37 3.58 -0.12 10.28
C LEU A 37 2.71 1.10 10.58
N GLN A 38 2.66 1.55 11.84
CA GLN A 38 1.86 2.74 12.23
C GLN A 38 2.23 4.00 11.44
N LYS A 39 3.46 4.10 10.93
CA LYS A 39 3.96 5.24 10.14
C LYS A 39 4.03 4.96 8.63
N GLN A 40 3.76 3.73 8.19
CA GLN A 40 3.88 3.33 6.78
C GLN A 40 2.49 3.08 6.20
N ARG A 41 2.02 3.97 5.32
CA ARG A 41 0.81 3.74 4.50
C ARG A 41 1.04 2.74 3.37
N TYR A 42 2.28 2.62 2.90
CA TYR A 42 2.68 1.78 1.77
C TYR A 42 4.01 1.10 2.07
N GLY A 43 4.22 -0.08 1.50
CA GLY A 43 5.50 -0.80 1.60
C GLY A 43 6.65 -0.03 0.95
N SER A 44 7.87 -0.27 1.44
CA SER A 44 9.11 0.37 0.99
C SER A 44 9.38 0.23 -0.51
N GLU A 45 8.99 -0.90 -1.09
CA GLU A 45 9.19 -1.25 -2.49
C GLU A 45 8.31 -0.39 -3.40
N LEU A 46 7.04 -0.20 -3.03
CA LEU A 46 6.13 0.67 -3.75
C LEU A 46 6.58 2.13 -3.66
N GLN A 47 7.06 2.56 -2.48
CA GLN A 47 7.60 3.90 -2.29
C GLN A 47 8.85 4.14 -3.16
N ALA A 48 9.82 3.22 -3.15
CA ALA A 48 11.01 3.32 -3.97
C ALA A 48 10.68 3.36 -5.47
N PHE A 49 9.71 2.56 -5.91
CA PHE A 49 9.23 2.56 -7.28
C PHE A 49 8.66 3.92 -7.70
N VAL A 50 7.79 4.51 -6.88
CA VAL A 50 7.22 5.84 -7.13
C VAL A 50 8.30 6.92 -7.17
N ILE A 51 9.24 6.91 -6.22
CA ILE A 51 10.36 7.87 -6.15
C ILE A 51 11.20 7.80 -7.43
N MET A 52 11.54 6.59 -7.89
CA MET A 52 12.32 6.40 -9.11
C MET A 52 11.57 6.93 -10.34
N PHE A 53 10.28 6.62 -10.48
CA PHE A 53 9.49 7.14 -11.60
C PHE A 53 9.36 8.66 -11.58
N TYR A 54 9.17 9.24 -10.40
CA TYR A 54 8.92 10.67 -10.24
C TYR A 54 10.19 11.50 -10.41
N PHE A 55 11.28 11.15 -9.73
CA PHE A 55 12.50 11.95 -9.71
C PHE A 55 13.46 11.59 -10.84
N GLU A 56 13.71 10.30 -11.09
CA GLU A 56 14.69 9.87 -12.09
C GLU A 56 14.11 9.90 -13.51
N LEU A 57 12.88 9.40 -13.66
CA LEU A 57 12.24 9.28 -14.98
C LEU A 57 11.31 10.46 -15.32
N ARG A 58 11.10 11.39 -14.37
CA ARG A 58 10.22 12.58 -14.52
C ARG A 58 8.82 12.24 -15.01
N VAL A 59 8.29 11.09 -14.62
CA VAL A 59 6.92 10.69 -14.92
C VAL A 59 5.97 11.50 -14.03
N THR A 60 4.89 12.02 -14.61
CA THR A 60 3.90 12.80 -13.86
C THR A 60 3.18 11.92 -12.84
N GLU A 61 2.79 12.50 -11.71
CA GLU A 61 2.08 11.78 -10.63
C GLU A 61 0.83 11.08 -11.15
N GLU A 62 0.06 11.74 -12.04
CA GLU A 62 -1.13 11.16 -12.67
C GLU A 62 -0.81 9.88 -13.46
N LYS A 63 0.29 9.86 -14.21
CA LYS A 63 0.70 8.68 -14.98
C LYS A 63 1.17 7.54 -14.07
N ILE A 64 1.87 7.88 -12.99
CA ILE A 64 2.28 6.91 -11.97
C ILE A 64 1.04 6.31 -11.31
N LEU A 65 0.08 7.14 -10.91
CA LEU A 65 -1.19 6.70 -10.32
C LEU A 65 -1.96 5.77 -11.25
N ASN A 66 -2.13 6.16 -12.52
CA ASN A 66 -2.83 5.36 -13.52
C ASN A 66 -2.15 4.00 -13.73
N LEU A 67 -0.81 3.96 -13.76
CA LEU A 67 -0.05 2.71 -13.87
C LEU A 67 -0.28 1.81 -12.65
N LEU A 68 -0.21 2.37 -11.44
CA LEU A 68 -0.39 1.60 -10.21
C LEU A 68 -1.82 1.05 -10.09
N GLN A 69 -2.84 1.84 -10.47
CA GLN A 69 -4.23 1.41 -10.52
C GLN A 69 -4.46 0.33 -11.58
N ALA A 70 -3.88 0.47 -12.77
CA ALA A 70 -3.93 -0.56 -13.82
C ALA A 70 -3.26 -1.87 -13.38
N ALA A 71 -2.25 -1.80 -12.52
CA ALA A 71 -1.60 -2.95 -11.89
C ALA A 71 -2.38 -3.52 -10.68
N GLY A 72 -3.56 -2.99 -10.37
CA GLY A 72 -4.43 -3.47 -9.29
C GLY A 72 -4.13 -2.90 -7.90
N ASN A 73 -3.26 -1.90 -7.78
CA ASN A 73 -3.02 -1.24 -6.50
C ASN A 73 -4.17 -0.28 -6.17
N VAL A 74 -4.70 -0.39 -4.95
CA VAL A 74 -5.72 0.52 -4.44
C VAL A 74 -5.02 1.68 -3.73
N ILE A 75 -4.91 2.81 -4.43
CA ILE A 75 -4.38 4.06 -3.88
C ILE A 75 -5.56 5.00 -3.72
N SER A 76 -5.97 5.26 -2.48
CA SER A 76 -6.99 6.27 -2.17
C SER A 76 -6.34 7.61 -1.87
N ALA A 77 -7.02 8.68 -2.25
CA ALA A 77 -6.64 10.04 -1.88
C ALA A 77 -6.96 10.28 -0.41
N GLY A 78 -6.11 9.79 0.50
CA GLY A 78 -6.17 10.12 1.91
C GLY A 78 -7.21 9.36 2.70
#